data_AF-A0A844E7A8-F1
#
_entry.id   AF-A0A844E7A8-F1
#
_cell.length_a   1.000
_cell.length_b   1.000
_cell.length_c   1.000
_cell.angle_alpha   90.00
_cell.angle_beta   90.00
_cell.angle_gamma   90.00
#
_symmetry.space_group_name_H-M   'P 1'
#
loop_
_entity.id
_entity.type
_entity.pdbx_description
1 polymer ?
#
loop_
_entity_poly.entity_id
_entity_poly.type
_entity_poly.pdbx_seq_one_letter_code
_entity_poly.pdbx_strand_id
1 'polypeptide(L)'
;MNDKTITIFNYHAASKTWHRTVIHGVSYRYGSERTVASSGAVVFTQLLTIIIPAEADTSGKTYIDAVSYSGMRKEALGDFWTINPMKNQDVIVCGEVASEICDAYTITDLQKEFQKSGTVCSMSDNTDVPMLKHYKVVCK
;
A
#
# COMPACT_ATOMS: atom_id res chain seq x y z
N MET A 1 16.39 -13.35 3.45
CA MET A 1 15.05 -13.54 4.04
C MET A 1 14.26 -12.31 3.62
N ASN A 2 13.27 -12.41 2.73
CA ASN A 2 12.40 -11.26 2.49
C ASN A 2 11.65 -11.02 3.79
N ASP A 3 11.74 -9.80 4.32
CA ASP A 3 10.87 -9.38 5.41
C ASP A 3 9.42 -9.65 4.96
N LYS A 4 8.62 -10.21 5.86
CA LYS A 4 7.23 -10.60 5.58
C LYS A 4 6.26 -9.52 6.05
N THR A 5 6.76 -8.29 6.09
CA THR A 5 6.07 -7.14 6.68
C THR A 5 6.00 -6.02 5.67
N ILE A 6 4.87 -5.33 5.65
CA ILE A 6 4.70 -4.04 5.00
C ILE A 6 4.04 -3.08 5.95
N THR A 7 4.20 -1.80 5.68
CA THR A 7 3.39 -0.74 6.27
C THR A 7 2.62 -0.03 5.17
N ILE A 8 1.30 -0.01 5.27
CA ILE A 8 0.44 0.78 4.38
C ILE A 8 0.04 2.08 5.06
N PHE A 9 0.10 3.17 4.29
CA PHE A 9 -0.33 4.51 4.68
C PHE A 9 -1.53 4.89 3.80
N ASN A 10 -2.71 4.93 4.40
CA ASN A 10 -3.94 5.35 3.74
C ASN A 10 -4.17 6.85 3.95
N TYR A 11 -4.37 7.61 2.86
CA TYR A 11 -4.74 9.02 2.98
C TYR A 11 -6.25 9.19 3.05
N HIS A 12 -6.73 9.81 4.13
CA HIS A 12 -8.14 10.15 4.27
C HIS A 12 -8.39 11.61 3.89
N ALA A 13 -8.96 11.80 2.70
CA ALA A 13 -9.12 13.13 2.10
C ALA A 13 -10.04 14.08 2.90
N ALA A 14 -11.09 13.57 3.55
CA ALA A 14 -12.04 14.43 4.27
C ALA A 14 -11.42 15.03 5.54
N SER A 15 -10.59 14.27 6.27
CA SER A 15 -9.86 14.79 7.44
C SER A 15 -8.46 15.30 7.13
N LYS A 16 -7.96 15.08 5.90
CA LYS A 16 -6.59 15.38 5.47
C LYS A 16 -5.52 14.74 6.36
N THR A 17 -5.75 13.50 6.77
CA THR A 17 -4.84 12.75 7.65
C THR A 17 -4.40 11.44 7.01
N TRP A 18 -3.21 11.00 7.40
CA TRP A 18 -2.67 9.70 7.04
C TRP A 18 -2.93 8.70 8.16
N HIS A 19 -3.25 7.47 7.80
CA HIS A 19 -3.50 6.38 8.73
C HIS A 19 -2.59 5.22 8.38
N ARG A 20 -1.88 4.72 9.39
CA ARG A 20 -0.90 3.66 9.26
C ARG A 20 -1.49 2.30 9.64
N THR A 21 -1.13 1.27 8.88
CA THR A 21 -1.39 -0.13 9.22
C THR A 21 -0.14 -0.96 8.91
N VAL A 22 0.39 -1.65 9.93
CA VAL A 22 1.46 -2.63 9.75
C VAL A 22 0.80 -3.98 9.45
N ILE A 23 1.27 -4.67 8.42
CA ILE A 23 0.73 -5.96 7.99
C ILE A 23 1.85 -6.99 7.92
N HIS A 24 1.73 -8.05 8.72
CA HIS A 24 2.66 -9.18 8.76
C HIS A 24 2.12 -10.38 7.97
N GLY A 25 3.03 -11.27 7.56
CA GLY A 25 2.67 -12.48 6.81
C GLY A 25 2.49 -12.24 5.31
N VAL A 26 3.03 -11.14 4.79
CA VAL A 26 2.93 -10.79 3.36
C VAL A 26 4.09 -11.37 2.56
N SER A 27 3.99 -11.32 1.24
CA SER A 27 5.09 -11.57 0.33
C SER A 27 5.21 -10.42 -0.65
N TYR A 28 6.41 -9.95 -0.93
CA TYR A 28 6.60 -8.91 -1.94
C TYR A 28 7.82 -9.20 -2.81
N ARG A 29 7.81 -8.62 -4.01
CA ARG A 29 8.90 -8.69 -4.98
C ARG A 29 9.13 -7.33 -5.64
N TYR A 30 10.40 -7.06 -5.91
CA TYR A 30 10.83 -5.94 -6.74
C TYR A 30 11.05 -6.42 -8.17
N GLY A 31 10.57 -5.63 -9.11
CA GLY A 31 10.84 -5.82 -10.52
C GLY A 31 10.89 -4.48 -11.24
N SER A 32 11.05 -4.55 -12.55
CA SER A 32 10.95 -3.38 -13.41
C SER A 32 10.15 -3.74 -14.65
N GLU A 33 9.31 -2.81 -15.10
CA GLU A 33 8.66 -2.88 -16.40
C GLU A 33 9.46 -2.05 -17.40
N ARG A 34 9.88 -2.68 -18.49
CA ARG A 34 10.57 -2.00 -19.60
C ARG A 34 9.54 -1.55 -20.63
N THR A 35 9.46 -0.25 -20.86
CA THR A 35 8.65 0.35 -21.92
C THR A 35 9.54 1.12 -22.89
N VAL A 36 9.03 1.36 -24.10
CA VAL A 36 9.68 2.20 -25.10
C VAL A 36 8.77 3.40 -25.34
N ALA A 37 9.25 4.59 -25.01
CA ALA A 37 8.53 5.83 -25.25
C ALA A 37 8.43 6.11 -26.76
N SER A 38 7.48 6.95 -27.17
CA SER A 38 7.32 7.35 -28.57
C SER A 38 8.57 8.01 -29.17
N SER A 39 9.47 8.54 -28.32
CA SER A 39 10.77 9.09 -28.71
C SER A 39 11.84 8.03 -29.00
N GLY A 40 11.54 6.74 -28.83
CA GLY A 40 12.51 5.64 -28.88
C GLY A 40 13.30 5.43 -27.58
N ALA A 41 13.10 6.28 -26.57
CA ALA A 41 13.75 6.13 -25.28
C ALA A 41 13.23 4.87 -24.53
N VAL A 42 14.16 4.07 -23.99
CA VAL A 42 13.80 2.95 -23.12
C VAL A 42 13.59 3.46 -21.70
N VAL A 43 12.43 3.18 -21.13
CA VAL A 43 12.05 3.57 -19.77
C VAL A 43 11.91 2.30 -18.92
N PHE A 44 12.54 2.30 -17.74
CA PHE A 44 12.36 1.24 -16.74
C PHE A 44 11.56 1.79 -15.58
N THR A 45 10.33 1.30 -15.41
CA THR A 45 9.47 1.67 -14.27
C THR A 45 9.69 0.64 -13.16
N GLN A 46 10.11 1.08 -11.99
CA GLN A 46 10.22 0.19 -10.83
C GLN A 46 8.82 -0.26 -10.39
N LEU A 47 8.69 -1.55 -10.08
CA LEU A 47 7.45 -2.14 -9.62
C LEU A 47 7.69 -2.87 -8.30
N LEU A 48 6.87 -2.54 -7.31
CA LEU A 48 6.71 -3.31 -6.09
C LEU A 48 5.41 -4.10 -6.19
N THR A 49 5.49 -5.42 -6.25
CA THR A 49 4.31 -6.30 -6.22
C THR A 49 4.21 -6.96 -4.86
N ILE A 50 3.08 -6.82 -4.20
CA ILE A 50 2.80 -7.34 -2.87
C ILE A 50 1.61 -8.31 -2.95
N ILE A 51 1.72 -9.42 -2.24
CA ILE A 51 0.66 -10.39 -2.00
C ILE A 51 0.37 -10.34 -0.50
N ILE A 52 -0.87 -9.97 -0.16
CA ILE A 52 -1.39 -9.90 1.20
C ILE A 52 -2.41 -11.05 1.32
N PRO A 53 -2.05 -12.18 1.96
CA PRO A 53 -3.01 -13.23 2.24
C PRO A 53 -4.20 -12.70 3.04
N ALA A 54 -5.39 -13.28 2.86
CA ALA A 54 -6.59 -12.86 3.59
C ALA A 54 -6.45 -13.06 5.11
N GLU A 55 -5.58 -13.99 5.51
CA GLU A 55 -5.22 -14.32 6.89
C GLU A 55 -4.01 -13.54 7.42
N ALA A 56 -3.48 -12.58 6.67
CA ALA A 56 -2.38 -11.73 7.12
C ALA A 56 -2.74 -10.99 8.42
N ASP A 57 -1.77 -10.80 9.30
CA ASP A 57 -1.97 -10.03 10.52
C ASP A 57 -1.94 -8.54 10.19
N THR A 58 -3.10 -7.89 10.30
CA THR A 58 -3.32 -6.48 9.96
C THR A 58 -3.28 -5.57 11.19
N SER A 59 -2.58 -5.99 12.25
CA SER A 59 -2.51 -5.25 13.53
C SER A 59 -3.90 -4.98 14.13
N GLY A 60 -4.80 -5.95 14.00
CA GLY A 60 -6.18 -5.87 14.51
C GLY A 60 -7.15 -5.04 13.68
N LYS A 61 -6.73 -4.47 12.55
CA LYS A 61 -7.60 -3.65 11.69
C LYS A 61 -8.37 -4.47 10.67
N THR A 62 -9.60 -4.08 10.41
CA THR A 62 -10.48 -4.74 9.43
C THR A 62 -10.32 -4.13 8.04
N TYR A 63 -10.26 -4.96 7.01
CA TYR A 63 -10.27 -4.48 5.63
C TYR A 63 -11.66 -4.00 5.25
N ILE A 64 -11.74 -2.83 4.61
CA ILE A 64 -12.93 -2.35 3.91
C ILE A 64 -12.52 -1.81 2.53
N ASP A 65 -13.48 -1.71 1.62
CA ASP A 65 -13.24 -1.12 0.31
C ASP A 65 -12.97 0.40 0.39
N ALA A 66 -12.30 0.93 -0.63
CA ALA A 66 -11.88 2.32 -0.67
C ALA A 66 -13.04 3.33 -0.68
N VAL A 67 -14.22 2.95 -1.19
CA VAL A 67 -15.39 3.83 -1.19
C VAL A 67 -15.91 3.95 0.22
N SER A 68 -16.12 2.82 0.91
CA SER A 68 -16.53 2.77 2.31
C SER A 68 -15.55 3.53 3.21
N TYR A 69 -14.24 3.31 3.05
CA TYR A 69 -13.20 3.99 3.82
C TYR A 69 -13.26 5.51 3.65
N SER A 70 -13.49 5.99 2.43
CA SER A 70 -13.55 7.44 2.14
C SER A 70 -14.74 8.17 2.77
N GLY A 71 -15.82 7.45 3.08
CA GLY A 71 -17.02 7.99 3.71
C GLY A 71 -16.98 7.99 5.23
N MET A 72 -15.92 7.44 5.85
CA MET A 72 -15.86 7.29 7.29
C MET A 72 -15.51 8.58 8.02
N ARG A 73 -15.96 8.65 9.28
CA ARG A 73 -15.53 9.70 10.20
C ARG A 73 -14.14 9.37 10.74
N LYS A 74 -13.37 10.42 11.08
CA LYS A 74 -11.96 10.31 11.49
C LYS A 74 -11.75 9.32 12.63
N GLU A 75 -12.68 9.32 13.59
CA GLU A 75 -12.60 8.53 14.82
C GLU A 75 -12.65 7.01 14.55
N ALA A 76 -13.33 6.58 13.49
CA ALA A 76 -13.46 5.17 13.13
C ALA A 76 -12.26 4.64 12.31
N LEU A 77 -11.47 5.51 11.67
CA LEU A 77 -10.37 5.10 10.77
C LEU A 77 -9.27 4.31 11.47
N GLY A 78 -9.18 4.40 12.81
CA GLY A 78 -8.25 3.62 13.62
C GLY A 78 -8.46 2.10 13.48
N ASP A 79 -9.69 1.67 13.22
CA ASP A 79 -10.07 0.24 13.24
C ASP A 79 -10.02 -0.40 11.84
N PHE A 80 -9.76 0.37 10.79
CA PHE A 80 -9.85 -0.07 9.42
C PHE A 80 -8.59 0.21 8.60
N TRP A 81 -8.48 -0.51 7.50
CA TRP A 81 -7.52 -0.25 6.43
C TRP A 81 -8.15 -0.54 5.08
N THR A 82 -7.57 0.01 4.02
CA THR A 82 -8.04 -0.15 2.64
C THR A 82 -6.85 -0.20 1.69
N ILE A 83 -7.09 -0.54 0.42
CA ILE A 83 -6.14 -0.32 -0.66
C ILE A 83 -6.88 0.46 -1.76
N ASN A 84 -6.47 1.71 -2.03
CA ASN A 84 -7.10 2.55 -3.04
C ASN A 84 -6.18 2.81 -4.24
N PRO A 85 -6.32 2.05 -5.35
CA PRO A 85 -5.54 2.29 -6.57
C PRO A 85 -6.02 3.50 -7.38
N MET A 86 -7.20 4.06 -7.08
CA MET A 86 -7.83 5.07 -7.95
C MET A 86 -7.31 6.50 -7.71
N LYS A 87 -6.80 6.79 -6.50
CA LYS A 87 -6.39 8.14 -6.13
C LYS A 87 -4.87 8.38 -6.18
N ASN A 88 -4.05 7.34 -6.39
CA ASN A 88 -2.59 7.42 -6.35
C ASN A 88 -2.08 8.15 -5.09
N GLN A 89 -2.69 7.87 -3.94
CA GLN A 89 -2.33 8.49 -2.66
C GLN A 89 -1.81 7.47 -1.66
N ASP A 90 -2.40 6.27 -1.62
CA ASP A 90 -1.96 5.26 -0.67
C ASP A 90 -0.52 4.83 -0.98
N VAL A 91 0.31 4.77 0.05
CA VAL A 91 1.72 4.38 -0.06
C VAL A 91 1.97 3.13 0.73
N ILE A 92 2.74 2.21 0.16
CA ILE A 92 3.20 1.00 0.84
C ILE A 92 4.72 1.04 0.95
N VAL A 93 5.21 0.72 2.14
CA VAL A 93 6.62 0.51 2.46
C VAL A 93 6.83 -0.96 2.80
N CYS A 94 7.91 -1.57 2.33
CA CYS A 94 8.33 -2.88 2.81
C CYS A 94 9.10 -2.75 4.11
N GLY A 95 8.63 -3.48 5.12
CA GLY A 95 9.07 -3.38 6.50
C GLY A 95 8.07 -2.66 7.41
N GLU A 96 8.35 -2.77 8.70
CA GLU A 96 7.63 -2.06 9.74
C GLU A 96 8.12 -0.62 9.86
N VAL A 97 7.21 0.35 9.82
CA VAL A 97 7.50 1.77 10.01
C VAL A 97 6.77 2.26 11.26
N ALA A 98 7.52 2.71 12.27
CA ALA A 98 6.94 3.26 13.49
C ALA A 98 6.48 4.72 13.35
N SER A 99 7.06 5.46 12.39
CA SER A 99 6.77 6.88 12.16
C SER A 99 5.33 7.11 11.68
N GLU A 100 4.75 8.24 12.08
CA GLU A 100 3.50 8.76 11.53
C GLU A 100 3.78 9.91 10.56
N ILE A 101 2.92 10.07 9.56
CA ILE A 101 3.05 11.18 8.61
C ILE A 101 2.46 12.44 9.23
N CYS A 102 3.25 13.50 9.25
CA CYS A 102 2.88 14.81 9.77
C CYS A 102 3.59 15.91 8.96
N ASP A 103 3.37 17.17 9.31
CA ASP A 103 3.98 18.30 8.59
C ASP A 103 5.51 18.29 8.64
N ALA A 104 6.10 17.69 9.67
CA ALA A 104 7.55 17.55 9.84
C ALA A 104 8.13 16.28 9.20
N TYR A 105 7.30 15.29 8.86
CA TYR A 105 7.71 14.03 8.26
C TYR A 105 6.71 13.60 7.20
N THR A 106 7.04 13.89 5.94
CA THR A 106 6.13 13.73 4.81
C THR A 106 6.26 12.35 4.15
N ILE A 107 5.32 12.01 3.26
CA ILE A 107 5.44 10.83 2.38
C ILE A 107 6.73 10.88 1.55
N THR A 108 7.16 12.07 1.12
CA THR A 108 8.39 12.22 0.36
C THR A 108 9.62 11.86 1.20
N ASP A 109 9.62 12.21 2.49
CA ASP A 109 10.71 11.86 3.40
C ASP A 109 10.71 10.36 3.68
N LEU A 110 9.52 9.79 3.91
CA LEU A 110 9.32 8.34 4.02
C LEU A 110 9.89 7.58 2.82
N GLN A 111 9.56 7.98 1.59
CA GLN A 111 10.02 7.28 0.39
C GLN A 111 11.53 7.45 0.12
N LYS A 112 12.15 8.54 0.62
CA LYS A 112 13.61 8.70 0.57
C LYS A 112 14.32 7.79 1.57
N GLU A 113 13.76 7.65 2.77
CA GLU A 113 14.30 6.78 3.82
C GLU A 113 14.13 5.29 3.45
N PHE A 114 12.95 4.94 2.96
CA PHE A 114 12.61 3.58 2.59
C PHE A 114 12.57 3.44 1.06
N GLN A 115 13.73 3.18 0.45
CA GLN A 115 13.86 2.94 -1.00
C GLN A 115 12.93 1.82 -1.52
N LYS A 116 12.55 0.94 -0.61
CA LYS A 116 11.67 -0.20 -0.82
C LYS A 116 10.21 0.20 -0.55
N SER A 117 9.71 1.20 -1.27
CA SER A 117 8.36 1.74 -1.14
C SER A 117 7.76 2.11 -2.49
N GLY A 118 6.47 2.41 -2.52
CA GLY A 118 5.80 2.90 -3.72
C GLY A 118 4.35 3.33 -3.47
N THR A 119 3.80 4.06 -4.42
CA THR A 119 2.39 4.48 -4.43
C THR A 119 1.53 3.41 -5.06
N VAL A 120 0.43 3.04 -4.42
CA VAL A 120 -0.53 2.04 -4.94
C VAL A 120 -1.09 2.51 -6.28
N CYS A 121 -0.91 1.69 -7.31
CA CYS A 121 -1.41 1.97 -8.66
C CYS A 121 -2.39 0.90 -9.19
N SER A 122 -2.39 -0.30 -8.61
CA SER A 122 -3.30 -1.38 -9.01
C SER A 122 -3.52 -2.34 -7.86
N MET A 123 -4.72 -2.92 -7.80
CA MET A 123 -5.08 -3.96 -6.85
C MET A 123 -5.98 -5.00 -7.53
N SER A 124 -5.81 -6.26 -7.18
CA SER A 124 -6.72 -7.36 -7.49
C SER A 124 -7.14 -8.03 -6.18
N ASP A 125 -8.45 -8.10 -5.97
CA ASP A 125 -9.05 -8.82 -4.86
C ASP A 125 -9.32 -10.26 -5.29
N ASN A 126 -8.57 -11.20 -4.73
CA ASN A 126 -8.77 -12.64 -4.91
C ASN A 126 -9.20 -13.27 -3.57
N THR A 127 -10.07 -12.63 -2.79
CA THR A 127 -10.55 -13.21 -1.52
C THR A 127 -11.77 -14.11 -1.67
N ASP A 128 -12.49 -14.01 -2.80
CA ASP A 128 -13.67 -14.83 -3.11
C ASP A 128 -13.35 -16.16 -3.84
N VAL A 129 -12.07 -16.48 -4.05
CA VAL A 129 -11.67 -17.74 -4.71
C VAL A 129 -11.55 -18.91 -3.72
N PRO A 130 -11.66 -20.17 -4.17
CA PRO A 130 -11.63 -21.34 -3.27
C PRO A 130 -10.31 -21.55 -2.52
N MET A 131 -9.18 -21.17 -3.10
CA MET A 131 -7.85 -21.40 -2.53
C MET A 131 -6.94 -20.19 -2.79
N LEU A 132 -5.95 -20.01 -1.92
CA LEU A 132 -4.98 -18.90 -1.99
C LEU A 132 -5.68 -17.54 -1.97
N LYS A 133 -6.51 -17.29 -0.97
CA LYS A 133 -7.23 -16.03 -0.81
C LYS A 133 -6.25 -14.90 -0.51
N HIS A 134 -6.19 -13.88 -1.36
CA HIS A 134 -5.23 -12.79 -1.19
C HIS A 134 -5.65 -11.51 -1.92
N TYR A 135 -5.11 -10.39 -1.46
CA TYR A 135 -5.01 -9.17 -2.24
C TYR A 135 -3.67 -9.13 -2.95
N LYS A 136 -3.68 -8.83 -4.25
CA LYS A 136 -2.47 -8.53 -5.01
C LYS A 136 -2.41 -7.03 -5.25
N VAL A 137 -1.36 -6.38 -4.77
CA VAL A 137 -1.16 -4.93 -4.89
C VAL A 137 0.08 -4.66 -5.72
N VAL A 138 0.00 -3.67 -6.61
CA VAL A 138 1.15 -3.16 -7.37
C VAL A 138 1.34 -1.69 -7.04
N CYS A 139 2.58 -1.34 -6.71
CA CYS A 139 3.01 0.01 -6.44
C CYS A 139 4.10 0.47 -7.43
N LYS A 140 4.14 1.78 -7.67
CA LYS A 140 5.10 2.49 -8.52
C LYS A 140 5.78 3.63 -7.76
#